data_AF-A0A3A8HGR1-F1
#
_entry.id   AF-A0A3A8HGR1-F1
#
_cell.length_a   1.000
_cell.length_b   1.000
_cell.length_c   1.000
_cell.angle_alpha   90.00
_cell.angle_beta   90.00
_cell.angle_gamma   90.00
#
_symmetry.space_group_name_H-M   'P 1'
#
loop_
_entity.id
_entity.type
_entity.pdbx_description
1 polymer ?
#
loop_
_entity_poly.entity_id
_entity_poly.type
_entity_poly.pdbx_seq_one_letter_code
_entity_poly.pdbx_strand_id
1 'polypeptide(L)'
;MRQSPASSVFSLTRLFVEQCARWRLREEVIAFILEFGTPARACGATHLTVHERDLPVALRDSSLARQARGWILILNDEDRLLTCYRRQDASRFLKQKSKRRPAGVTRDRDDVLRGLQFAPA
;
A
#
# COMPACT_ATOMS: atom_id res chain seq x y z
N MET A 1 -27.76 13.07 1.49
CA MET A 1 -26.53 12.43 0.99
C MET A 1 -25.44 12.69 2.03
N ARG A 2 -25.07 11.69 2.85
CA ARG A 2 -24.02 11.84 3.85
C ARG A 2 -22.68 11.64 3.16
N GLN A 3 -21.91 12.72 3.00
CA GLN A 3 -20.52 12.62 2.59
C GLN A 3 -19.74 12.00 3.75
N SER A 4 -19.14 10.83 3.51
CA SER A 4 -18.21 10.19 4.45
C SER A 4 -16.88 10.96 4.45
N PRO A 5 -16.26 11.21 5.61
CA PRO A 5 -15.09 12.11 5.75
C PRO A 5 -13.77 11.58 5.16
N ALA A 6 -13.76 10.41 4.51
CA ALA A 6 -12.57 9.85 3.85
C ALA A 6 -12.37 10.34 2.40
N SER A 7 -13.22 11.25 1.90
CA SER A 7 -13.40 11.51 0.46
C SER A 7 -12.46 12.54 -0.20
N SER A 8 -11.34 12.94 0.41
CA SER A 8 -10.51 14.03 -0.17
C SER A 8 -8.99 13.84 -0.18
N VAL A 9 -8.47 12.61 -0.24
CA VAL A 9 -7.02 12.39 -0.50
C VAL A 9 -6.77 11.48 -1.70
N PHE A 10 -7.62 10.46 -1.89
CA PHE A 10 -7.35 9.45 -2.91
C PHE A 10 -8.20 9.64 -4.18
N SER A 11 -7.55 9.61 -5.34
CA SER A 11 -8.24 9.60 -6.64
C SER A 11 -8.42 8.17 -7.17
N LEU A 12 -9.60 7.84 -7.71
CA LEU A 12 -9.89 6.51 -8.25
C LEU A 12 -9.54 6.42 -9.74
N THR A 13 -8.89 5.33 -10.15
CA THR A 13 -8.75 4.99 -11.57
C THR A 13 -9.89 4.10 -12.06
N ARG A 14 -10.13 4.12 -13.37
CA ARG A 14 -11.08 3.19 -14.00
C ARG A 14 -10.75 1.72 -13.74
N LEU A 15 -9.47 1.35 -13.85
CA LEU A 15 -9.01 -0.02 -13.57
C LEU A 15 -9.32 -0.45 -12.15
N PHE A 16 -9.11 0.44 -11.18
CA PHE A 16 -9.46 0.18 -9.79
C PHE A 16 -10.95 -0.12 -9.62
N VAL A 17 -11.82 0.70 -10.21
CA VAL A 17 -13.28 0.51 -10.15
C VAL A 17 -13.70 -0.82 -10.78
N GLU A 18 -13.15 -1.15 -11.95
CA GLU A 18 -13.41 -2.43 -12.64
C GLU A 18 -12.98 -3.64 -11.79
N GLN A 19 -11.82 -3.56 -11.13
CA GLN A 19 -11.33 -4.62 -10.25
C GLN A 19 -12.18 -4.76 -8.97
N CYS A 20 -12.61 -3.65 -8.37
CA CYS A 20 -13.53 -3.68 -7.24
C CYS A 20 -14.84 -4.38 -7.62
N ALA A 21 -15.41 -4.06 -8.77
CA ALA A 21 -16.62 -4.71 -9.28
C ALA A 21 -16.39 -6.21 -9.53
N ARG A 22 -15.30 -6.57 -10.23
CA ARG A 22 -14.93 -7.96 -10.55
C ARG A 22 -14.83 -8.83 -9.30
N TRP A 23 -14.24 -8.32 -8.23
CA TRP A 23 -14.03 -9.07 -7.00
C TRP A 23 -15.09 -8.81 -5.92
N ARG A 24 -16.12 -8.01 -6.24
CA ARG A 24 -17.19 -7.58 -5.32
C ARG A 24 -16.62 -6.99 -4.02
N LEU A 25 -15.57 -6.19 -4.16
CA LEU A 25 -14.94 -5.51 -3.04
C LEU A 25 -15.86 -4.41 -2.54
N ARG A 26 -16.26 -4.53 -1.28
CA ARG A 26 -17.17 -3.60 -0.61
C ARG A 26 -16.49 -2.26 -0.31
N GLU A 27 -17.24 -1.18 -0.45
CA GLU A 27 -16.75 0.18 -0.17
C GLU A 27 -16.28 0.34 1.29
N GLU A 28 -16.98 -0.28 2.25
CA GLU A 28 -16.57 -0.18 3.66
C GLU A 28 -15.23 -0.87 3.92
N VAL A 29 -14.91 -1.92 3.16
CA VAL A 29 -13.61 -2.60 3.23
C VAL A 29 -12.52 -1.74 2.61
N ILE A 30 -12.81 -1.03 1.51
CA ILE A 30 -11.87 -0.07 0.89
C ILE A 30 -11.55 1.04 1.89
N ALA A 31 -12.59 1.69 2.43
CA ALA A 31 -12.44 2.77 3.41
C ALA A 31 -11.61 2.29 4.62
N PHE A 32 -11.91 1.10 5.14
CA PHE A 32 -11.17 0.52 6.25
C PHE A 32 -9.68 0.30 5.93
N ILE A 33 -9.35 -0.16 4.72
CA ILE A 33 -7.94 -0.34 4.30
C ILE A 33 -7.25 1.00 4.10
N LEU A 34 -7.94 2.02 3.59
CA LEU A 34 -7.36 3.36 3.44
C LEU A 34 -7.08 4.01 4.79
N GLU A 35 -7.94 3.78 5.79
CA GLU A 35 -7.80 4.34 7.13
C GLU A 35 -6.75 3.62 7.97
N PHE A 36 -6.75 2.28 7.97
CA PHE A 36 -5.92 1.47 8.88
C PHE A 36 -4.82 0.64 8.18
N GLY A 37 -4.70 0.75 6.86
CA GLY A 37 -3.73 0.00 6.08
C GLY A 37 -2.30 0.42 6.40
N THR A 38 -1.43 -0.55 6.59
CA THR A 38 0.01 -0.30 6.69
C THR A 38 0.59 -0.15 5.28
N PRO A 39 1.28 0.97 4.98
CA PRO A 39 1.91 1.16 3.68
C PRO A 39 3.21 0.36 3.55
N ALA A 40 3.38 -0.25 2.38
CA ALA A 40 4.62 -0.91 1.97
C ALA A 40 4.98 -0.50 0.55
N ARG A 41 6.10 0.22 0.40
CA ARG A 41 6.57 0.67 -0.90
C ARG A 41 7.28 -0.46 -1.65
N ALA A 42 6.84 -0.76 -2.87
CA ALA A 42 7.55 -1.68 -3.76
C ALA A 42 7.23 -1.40 -5.23
N CYS A 43 8.21 -1.61 -6.12
CA CYS A 43 8.05 -1.48 -7.57
C CYS A 43 7.45 -0.12 -8.03
N GLY A 44 7.78 0.99 -7.36
CA GLY A 44 7.23 2.30 -7.71
C GLY A 44 5.77 2.52 -7.32
N ALA A 45 5.21 1.66 -6.45
CA ALA A 45 3.85 1.81 -5.94
C ALA A 45 3.79 1.61 -4.41
N THR A 46 2.75 2.18 -3.80
CA THR A 46 2.43 2.01 -2.39
C THR A 46 1.39 0.91 -2.27
N HIS A 47 1.71 -0.15 -1.54
CA HIS A 47 0.78 -1.22 -1.23
C HIS A 47 0.21 -1.01 0.16
N LEU A 48 -1.11 -0.87 0.27
CA LEU A 48 -1.80 -0.85 1.55
C LEU A 48 -2.32 -2.24 1.88
N THR A 49 -1.99 -2.71 3.08
CA THR A 49 -2.50 -3.97 3.63
C THR A 49 -2.84 -3.80 5.09
N VAL A 50 -3.94 -4.41 5.53
CA VAL A 50 -4.31 -4.42 6.94
C VAL A 50 -3.62 -5.56 7.67
N HIS A 51 -3.10 -5.25 8.85
CA HIS A 51 -2.55 -6.21 9.80
C HIS A 51 -3.31 -6.09 11.12
N GLU A 52 -3.92 -7.18 11.60
CA GLU A 52 -4.76 -7.18 12.81
C GLU A 52 -4.03 -6.61 14.04
N ARG A 53 -2.73 -6.90 14.20
CA ARG A 53 -1.91 -6.38 15.31
C ARG A 53 -1.74 -4.86 15.30
N ASP A 54 -1.79 -4.25 14.11
CA ASP A 54 -1.59 -2.82 13.88
C ASP A 54 -2.92 -2.05 14.00
N LEU A 55 -4.04 -2.77 14.16
CA LEU A 55 -5.36 -2.19 14.43
C LEU A 55 -5.56 -1.86 15.93
N PRO A 56 -6.40 -0.85 16.23
CA PRO A 56 -6.95 -0.65 17.57
C PRO A 56 -7.59 -1.92 18.12
N VAL A 57 -7.42 -2.18 19.43
CA VAL A 57 -7.86 -3.43 20.08
C VAL A 57 -9.33 -3.76 19.78
N ALA A 58 -10.21 -2.75 19.81
CA ALA A 58 -11.64 -2.92 19.54
C ALA A 58 -11.97 -3.38 18.10
N LEU A 59 -11.06 -3.19 17.16
CA LEU A 59 -11.28 -3.49 15.74
C LEU A 59 -10.61 -4.77 15.28
N ARG A 60 -9.72 -5.37 16.08
CA ARG A 60 -8.90 -6.54 15.68
C ARG A 60 -9.73 -7.73 15.24
N ASP A 61 -10.78 -8.03 16.00
CA ASP A 61 -11.67 -9.17 15.75
C ASP A 61 -12.92 -8.79 14.93
N SER A 62 -12.97 -7.55 14.43
CA SER A 62 -14.10 -7.07 13.65
C SER A 62 -14.22 -7.84 12.32
N SER A 63 -15.46 -7.97 11.84
CA SER A 63 -15.72 -8.57 10.53
C SER A 63 -15.05 -7.78 9.39
N LEU A 64 -14.87 -6.46 9.55
CA LEU A 64 -14.15 -5.61 8.62
C LEU A 64 -12.66 -5.93 8.59
N ALA A 65 -12.00 -6.05 9.74
CA ALA A 65 -10.59 -6.43 9.82
C ALA A 65 -10.31 -7.77 9.15
N ARG A 66 -11.16 -8.78 9.41
CA ARG A 66 -11.07 -10.11 8.79
C ARG A 66 -11.24 -10.06 7.27
N GLN A 67 -12.16 -9.25 6.77
CA GLN A 67 -12.34 -9.06 5.34
C GLN A 67 -11.13 -8.33 4.73
N ALA A 68 -10.70 -7.24 5.34
CA ALA A 68 -9.61 -6.37 4.86
C ALA A 68 -8.25 -7.07 4.78
N ARG A 69 -7.94 -8.00 5.70
CA ARG A 69 -6.69 -8.78 5.72
C ARG A 69 -6.42 -9.53 4.41
N GLY A 70 -7.46 -9.87 3.66
CA GLY A 70 -7.35 -10.59 2.40
C GLY A 70 -7.05 -9.72 1.18
N TRP A 71 -6.86 -8.41 1.34
CA TRP A 71 -6.78 -7.47 0.22
C TRP A 71 -5.49 -6.65 0.22
N ILE A 72 -5.10 -6.25 -0.99
CA ILE A 72 -4.03 -5.30 -1.24
C ILE A 72 -4.60 -4.20 -2.13
N LEU A 73 -4.51 -2.95 -1.67
CA LEU A 73 -4.76 -1.78 -2.51
C LEU A 73 -3.42 -1.22 -3.00
N ILE A 74 -3.35 -0.85 -4.28
CA ILE A 74 -2.16 -0.25 -4.87
C ILE A 74 -2.43 1.21 -5.19
N LEU A 75 -1.52 2.08 -4.76
CA LEU A 75 -1.52 3.50 -5.02
C LEU A 75 -0.24 3.93 -5.75
N ASN A 76 -0.32 4.96 -6.58
CA ASN A 76 0.86 5.66 -7.07
C ASN A 76 1.39 6.66 -6.01
N ASP A 77 2.37 7.49 -6.39
CA ASP A 77 2.94 8.54 -5.53
C ASP A 77 2.04 9.76 -5.34
N GLU A 78 0.97 9.87 -6.13
CA GLU A 78 -0.01 10.96 -6.07
C GLU A 78 -1.30 10.50 -5.39
N ASP A 79 -1.20 9.45 -4.55
CA ASP A 79 -2.34 8.88 -3.82
C ASP A 79 -3.51 8.47 -4.74
N ARG A 80 -3.23 8.10 -5.98
CA ARG A 80 -4.22 7.57 -6.92
C ARG A 80 -4.29 6.05 -6.81
N LEU A 81 -5.49 5.54 -6.53
CA LEU A 81 -5.79 4.11 -6.46
C LEU A 81 -5.74 3.48 -7.85
N LEU A 82 -4.70 2.71 -8.10
CA LEU A 82 -4.40 2.09 -9.39
C LEU A 82 -5.16 0.78 -9.58
N THR A 83 -5.13 -0.11 -8.58
CA THR A 83 -5.75 -1.42 -8.66
C THR A 83 -5.94 -2.05 -7.28
N CYS A 84 -6.72 -3.12 -7.23
CA CYS A 84 -6.90 -3.96 -6.05
C CYS A 84 -6.89 -5.43 -6.46
N TYR A 85 -6.48 -6.29 -5.53
CA TYR A 85 -6.60 -7.74 -5.70
C TYR A 85 -6.66 -8.46 -4.35
N ARG A 86 -7.30 -9.62 -4.37
CA ARG A 86 -7.43 -10.49 -3.21
C ARG A 86 -6.24 -11.44 -3.14
N ARG A 87 -5.66 -11.59 -1.96
CA ARG A 87 -4.62 -12.58 -1.67
C ARG A 87 -4.71 -13.04 -0.22
N GLN A 88 -4.79 -14.35 -0.03
CA GLN A 88 -4.66 -14.94 1.30
C GLN A 88 -3.28 -14.58 1.85
N ASP A 89 -3.23 -14.07 3.09
CA ASP A 89 -2.02 -13.60 3.76
C ASP A 89 -1.21 -12.53 2.99
N ALA A 90 -1.91 -11.54 2.42
CA ALA A 90 -1.35 -10.35 1.79
C ALA A 90 -0.13 -9.75 2.55
N SER A 91 -0.29 -9.63 3.86
CA SER A 91 0.71 -9.23 4.85
C SER A 91 2.04 -10.02 4.80
N ARG A 92 1.97 -11.35 4.63
CA ARG A 92 3.15 -12.23 4.60
C ARG A 92 3.86 -12.14 3.26
N PHE A 93 3.09 -11.99 2.18
CA PHE A 93 3.62 -11.89 0.82
C PHE A 93 4.55 -10.66 0.65
N LEU A 94 4.12 -9.49 1.11
CA LEU A 94 4.95 -8.28 1.02
C LEU A 94 6.26 -8.40 1.81
N LYS A 95 6.22 -9.01 3.00
CA LYS A 95 7.42 -9.30 3.81
C LYS A 95 8.36 -10.33 3.15
N GLN A 96 7.85 -11.27 2.37
CA GLN A 96 8.69 -12.25 1.69
C GLN A 96 9.40 -11.64 0.47
N LYS A 97 8.75 -10.70 -0.23
CA LYS A 97 9.35 -9.99 -1.37
C LYS A 97 10.46 -9.04 -0.92
N SER A 98 10.33 -8.38 0.23
CA SER A 98 11.39 -7.53 0.77
C SER A 98 12.64 -8.31 1.21
N LYS A 99 12.47 -9.58 1.64
CA LYS A 99 13.59 -10.47 2.04
C LYS A 99 14.37 -11.04 0.86
N ARG A 100 13.82 -11.08 -0.35
CA ARG A 100 14.52 -11.54 -1.57
C ARG A 100 15.32 -10.41 -2.25
N ARG A 101 15.89 -9.48 -1.47
CA ARG A 101 16.96 -8.63 -1.99
C ARG A 101 18.25 -9.46 -1.95
N PRO A 102 19.01 -9.58 -3.05
CA PRO A 102 20.40 -10.01 -2.93
C PRO A 102 21.09 -9.04 -1.96
N ALA A 103 21.70 -9.58 -0.91
CA ALA A 103 22.54 -8.81 0.00
C ALA A 103 23.70 -8.26 -0.83
N GLY A 104 23.71 -6.96 -1.11
CA GLY A 104 24.74 -6.38 -1.96
C GLY A 104 24.54 -4.95 -2.45
N VAL A 105 23.42 -4.28 -2.16
CA VAL A 105 23.31 -2.83 -2.43
C VAL A 105 22.68 -2.15 -1.23
N THR A 106 23.47 -1.98 -0.17
CA THR A 106 23.40 -0.76 0.63
C THR A 106 23.85 0.37 -0.29
N ARG A 107 22.88 1.06 -0.88
CA ARG A 107 23.13 2.39 -1.44
C ARG A 107 23.28 3.30 -0.23
N ASP A 108 24.53 3.42 0.19
CA ASP A 108 24.98 4.38 1.17
C ASP A 108 24.51 5.77 0.72
N ARG A 109 23.74 6.42 1.60
CA ARG A 109 23.09 7.70 1.33
C ARG A 109 23.97 8.83 1.88
N ASP A 110 25.28 8.77 1.65
CA ASP A 110 26.22 9.85 1.97
C ASP A 110 27.25 10.17 0.87
N ASP A 111 27.10 9.62 -0.34
CA ASP A 111 28.02 9.89 -1.47
C ASP A 111 27.50 10.92 -2.50
N VAL A 112 26.60 11.83 -2.10
CA VAL A 112 26.03 12.86 -3.01
C VAL A 112 26.81 14.18 -3.01
N LEU A 113 27.89 14.34 -2.24
CA LEU A 113 28.61 15.62 -2.13
C LEU A 113 30.15 15.57 -2.26
N ARG A 114 30.73 14.62 -2.99
CA ARG A 114 32.20 14.61 -3.22
C ARG A 114 32.72 14.29 -4.63
N GLY A 115 31.88 14.41 -5.66
CA GLY A 115 32.27 14.10 -7.05
C GLY A 115 32.51 15.29 -7.99
N LEU A 116 32.38 16.54 -7.53
CA LEU A 116 32.63 17.74 -8.36
C LEU A 116 33.90 18.44 -7.88
N GLN A 117 35.06 17.86 -8.19
CA GLN A 117 36.31 18.61 -8.25
C GLN A 117 36.94 18.45 -9.62
N PHE A 118 37.19 19.61 -10.21
CA PHE A 118 37.76 19.89 -11.52
C PHE A 118 39.13 19.26 -11.71
N ALA A 119 39.44 18.86 -12.96
CA ALA A 119 40.80 18.84 -13.47
C ALA A 119 40.82 19.36 -14.91
N PRO A 120 41.71 20.33 -15.25
CA PRO A 120 41.85 20.90 -16.58
C PRO A 120 42.89 20.11 -17.40
N ALA A 121 42.75 20.13 -18.72
CA ALA A 121 43.83 20.07 -19.69
C ALA A 121 43.38 20.75 -20.99
#